data_AF-A0A0G0GR49-F1
#
_entry.id   AF-A0A0G0GR49-F1
#
_cell.length_a   1.000
_cell.length_b   1.000
_cell.length_c   1.000
_cell.angle_alpha   90.00
_cell.angle_beta   90.00
_cell.angle_gamma   90.00
#
_symmetry.space_group_name_H-M   'P 1'
#
loop_
_entity.id
_entity.type
_entity.pdbx_description
1 polymer ?
#
loop_
_entity_poly.entity_id
_entity_poly.type
_entity_poly.pdbx_seq_one_letter_code
_entity_poly.pdbx_strand_id
1 'polypeptide(L)'
;MGIVIVSSPTCSIGDITQIGMDVSIPITLPGNGTWYSLNRDGDEVDRTKHTPDTIFDTNVPLGLHTYQIVKRSSGVSCGPAKTFVVVLPPDLEKPIVSTNPVYGETEVSARSGGTIISDGGSVVTEAGIVWSTSNGDFKIGEDG
;
A
#
# COMPACT_ATOMS: atom_id res chain seq x y z
N MET A 1 2.89 33.42 -35.48
CA MET A 1 2.30 32.32 -34.69
C MET A 1 3.14 31.08 -34.93
N GLY A 2 4.09 30.79 -34.04
CA GLY A 2 4.93 29.60 -34.14
C GLY A 2 4.19 28.42 -33.54
N ILE A 3 3.93 27.39 -34.35
CA ILE A 3 3.49 26.09 -33.83
C ILE A 3 4.66 25.52 -33.04
N VAL A 4 4.49 25.45 -31.73
CA VAL A 4 5.35 24.63 -30.87
C VAL A 4 4.91 23.20 -31.11
N ILE A 5 5.68 22.46 -31.89
CA ILE A 5 5.56 21.00 -31.92
C ILE A 5 6.07 20.55 -30.55
N VAL A 6 5.14 20.36 -29.60
CA VAL A 6 5.46 19.71 -28.33
C VAL A 6 5.92 18.31 -28.70
N SER A 7 7.21 18.04 -28.49
CA SER A 7 7.81 16.73 -28.68
C SER A 7 6.94 15.69 -27.99
N SER A 8 6.75 14.54 -28.65
CA SER A 8 6.13 13.33 -28.06
C SER A 8 6.44 13.20 -26.57
N PRO A 9 5.46 12.84 -25.70
CA PRO A 9 5.71 12.71 -24.27
C PRO A 9 6.91 11.77 -24.09
N THR A 10 7.98 12.30 -23.50
CA THR A 10 9.23 11.56 -23.29
C THR A 10 9.11 10.59 -22.12
N CYS A 11 8.03 10.72 -21.35
CA CYS A 11 7.68 9.85 -20.26
C CYS A 11 6.40 9.09 -20.56
N SER A 12 6.35 7.82 -20.23
CA SER A 12 5.12 7.01 -20.29
C SER A 12 5.03 6.08 -19.09
N ILE A 13 3.80 5.80 -18.67
CA ILE A 13 3.46 4.75 -17.72
C ILE A 13 2.87 3.60 -18.52
N GLY A 14 3.50 2.43 -18.46
CA GLY A 14 3.05 1.20 -19.10
C GLY A 14 1.86 0.59 -18.36
N ASP A 15 1.53 -0.66 -18.65
CA ASP A 15 0.40 -1.33 -18.01
C ASP A 15 0.71 -1.65 -16.55
N ILE A 16 -0.11 -1.09 -15.68
CA ILE A 16 0.01 -1.20 -14.23
C ILE A 16 -0.58 -2.54 -13.81
N THR A 17 0.13 -3.28 -12.97
CA THR A 17 -0.34 -4.56 -12.41
C THR A 17 -0.40 -4.52 -10.90
N GLN A 18 -1.46 -5.08 -10.34
CA GLN A 18 -1.61 -5.21 -8.89
C GLN A 18 -0.99 -6.53 -8.40
N ILE A 19 -0.29 -6.47 -7.27
CA ILE A 19 0.38 -7.60 -6.61
C ILE A 19 0.04 -7.51 -5.12
N GLY A 20 -1.02 -8.20 -4.69
CA GLY A 20 -1.55 -8.03 -3.33
C GLY A 20 -2.03 -6.59 -3.13
N MET A 21 -1.52 -5.89 -2.12
CA MET A 21 -1.79 -4.45 -1.89
C MET A 21 -0.75 -3.53 -2.56
N ASP A 22 0.23 -4.10 -3.25
CA ASP A 22 1.26 -3.35 -3.95
C ASP A 22 0.92 -3.25 -5.44
N VAL A 23 1.57 -2.31 -6.12
CA VAL A 23 1.35 -2.04 -7.54
C VAL A 23 2.69 -1.95 -8.26
N SER A 24 2.83 -2.72 -9.34
CA SER A 24 3.99 -2.70 -10.24
C SER A 24 3.72 -1.75 -11.42
N ILE A 25 4.60 -0.78 -11.57
CA ILE A 25 4.41 0.38 -12.45
C ILE A 25 5.60 0.47 -13.40
N PRO A 26 5.50 -0.11 -14.61
CA PRO A 26 6.53 0.04 -15.62
C PRO A 26 6.52 1.48 -16.15
N ILE A 27 7.68 2.10 -16.23
CA ILE A 27 7.84 3.45 -16.76
C ILE A 27 8.92 3.52 -17.85
N THR A 28 8.78 4.50 -18.73
CA THR A 28 9.82 4.91 -19.68
C THR A 28 10.13 6.38 -19.46
N LEU A 29 11.41 6.75 -19.44
CA LEU A 29 11.91 8.12 -19.26
C LEU A 29 12.80 8.53 -20.46
N PRO A 30 13.07 9.83 -20.68
CA PRO A 30 13.88 10.30 -21.81
C PRO A 30 15.38 9.91 -21.80
N GLY A 31 15.90 9.25 -20.76
CA GLY A 31 17.32 8.89 -20.66
C GLY A 31 18.30 10.08 -20.60
N ASN A 32 17.82 11.29 -20.34
CA ASN A 32 18.60 12.54 -20.36
C ASN A 32 19.31 12.86 -19.03
N GLY A 33 19.41 11.89 -18.11
CA GLY A 33 20.01 12.05 -16.79
C GLY A 33 19.24 12.96 -15.83
N THR A 34 18.05 13.45 -16.22
CA THR A 34 17.18 14.26 -15.36
C THR A 34 16.45 13.38 -14.35
N TRP A 35 16.26 13.90 -13.14
CA TRP A 35 15.44 13.25 -12.10
C TRP A 35 13.94 13.50 -12.31
N TYR A 36 13.18 12.42 -12.22
CA TYR A 36 11.73 12.42 -12.22
C TYR A 36 11.20 11.83 -10.92
N SER A 37 10.00 12.26 -10.54
CA SER A 37 9.20 11.60 -9.51
C SER A 37 8.02 10.89 -10.16
N LEU A 38 7.69 9.72 -9.62
CA LEU A 38 6.37 9.12 -9.83
C LEU A 38 5.49 9.61 -8.69
N ASN A 39 4.35 10.20 -9.03
CA ASN A 39 3.39 10.70 -8.06
C ASN A 39 2.07 9.92 -8.16
N ARG A 40 1.48 9.58 -7.02
CA ARG A 40 0.14 9.00 -6.86
C ARG A 40 -0.76 10.04 -6.20
N ASP A 41 -1.82 10.46 -6.88
CA ASP A 41 -2.80 11.44 -6.39
C ASP A 41 -2.20 12.78 -5.90
N GLY A 42 -1.02 13.11 -6.41
CA GLY A 42 -0.26 14.31 -6.05
C GLY A 42 0.96 14.03 -5.16
N ASP A 43 0.97 12.93 -4.42
CA ASP A 43 2.06 12.56 -3.50
C ASP A 43 3.17 11.79 -4.22
N GLU A 44 4.44 12.11 -3.93
CA GLU A 44 5.61 11.40 -4.49
C GLU A 44 5.71 9.99 -3.89
N VAL A 45 5.65 8.96 -4.73
CA VAL A 45 5.81 7.54 -4.32
C VAL A 45 7.21 7.02 -4.58
N ASP A 46 7.90 7.51 -5.62
CA ASP A 46 9.27 7.11 -5.94
C ASP A 46 10.02 8.17 -6.78
N ARG A 47 11.34 8.02 -6.89
CA ARG A 47 12.19 8.84 -7.75
C ARG A 47 13.22 8.03 -8.52
N THR A 48 13.26 8.27 -9.82
CA THR A 48 14.25 7.64 -10.69
C THR A 48 14.65 8.56 -11.84
N LYS A 49 15.76 8.21 -12.48
CA LYS A 49 16.29 8.83 -13.70
C LYS A 49 16.61 7.78 -14.78
N HIS A 50 16.36 6.50 -14.49
CA HIS A 50 16.71 5.37 -15.34
C HIS A 50 15.50 4.92 -16.17
N THR A 51 15.76 4.30 -17.31
CA THR A 51 14.74 3.76 -18.22
C THR A 51 15.27 2.52 -18.94
N PRO A 52 14.42 1.52 -19.24
CA PRO A 52 13.12 1.29 -18.59
C PRO A 52 13.30 0.98 -17.10
N ASP A 53 12.29 1.30 -16.30
CA ASP A 53 12.30 1.00 -14.87
C ASP A 53 10.92 0.46 -14.47
N THR A 54 10.87 -0.35 -13.42
CA THR A 54 9.62 -0.82 -12.83
C THR A 54 9.62 -0.42 -11.37
N ILE A 55 8.71 0.48 -11.03
CA ILE A 55 8.54 0.97 -9.67
C ILE A 55 7.49 0.12 -8.96
N PHE A 56 7.78 -0.28 -7.73
CA PHE A 56 6.81 -0.92 -6.84
C PHE A 56 6.29 0.12 -5.85
N ASP A 57 5.03 0.49 -5.99
CA ASP A 57 4.30 1.31 -5.03
C ASP A 57 3.64 0.37 -4.00
N THR A 58 4.06 0.47 -2.74
CA THR A 58 3.68 -0.50 -1.70
C THR A 58 2.53 -0.01 -0.84
N ASN A 59 1.72 -0.94 -0.35
CA ASN A 59 0.56 -0.68 0.53
C ASN A 59 -0.37 0.40 -0.04
N VAL A 60 -0.71 0.29 -1.32
CA VAL A 60 -1.61 1.24 -1.98
C VAL A 60 -3.02 1.07 -1.42
N PRO A 61 -3.69 2.15 -0.97
CA PRO A 61 -5.07 2.06 -0.51
C PRO A 61 -6.01 1.48 -1.57
N LEU A 62 -7.15 0.94 -1.14
CA LEU A 62 -8.20 0.51 -2.07
C LEU A 62 -8.85 1.73 -2.72
N GLY A 63 -9.12 1.65 -4.02
CA GLY A 63 -9.81 2.70 -4.76
C GLY A 63 -9.13 3.09 -6.07
N LEU A 64 -9.66 4.14 -6.68
CA LEU A 64 -9.12 4.73 -7.91
C LEU A 64 -7.96 5.66 -7.57
N HIS A 65 -6.80 5.39 -8.15
CA HIS A 65 -5.58 6.18 -8.01
C HIS A 65 -5.12 6.70 -9.37
N THR A 66 -4.54 7.90 -9.38
CA THR A 66 -3.98 8.53 -10.58
C THR A 66 -2.47 8.66 -10.43
N TYR A 67 -1.74 8.04 -11.35
CA TYR A 67 -0.28 8.11 -11.43
C TYR A 67 0.17 9.10 -12.49
N GLN A 68 1.18 9.91 -12.16
CA GLN A 68 1.80 10.87 -13.08
C GLN A 68 3.31 10.92 -12.87
N ILE A 69 4.07 11.12 -13.96
CA ILE A 69 5.52 11.34 -13.91
C ILE A 69 5.79 12.83 -14.01
N VAL A 70 6.53 13.37 -13.03
CA VAL A 70 6.83 14.79 -12.90
C VAL A 70 8.34 15.04 -12.94
N LYS A 71 8.78 16.03 -13.71
CA LYS A 71 10.17 16.47 -13.72
C LYS A 71 10.46 17.30 -12.47
N ARG A 72 11.34 16.83 -11.57
CA ARG A 72 11.53 17.48 -10.25
C ARG A 72 12.04 18.91 -10.32
N SER A 73 12.87 19.24 -11.31
CA SER A 73 13.42 20.60 -11.43
C SER A 73 12.38 21.65 -11.84
N SER A 74 11.26 21.25 -12.44
CA SER A 74 10.22 22.16 -12.91
C SER A 74 8.84 21.92 -12.29
N GLY A 75 8.61 20.77 -11.66
CA GLY A 75 7.29 20.38 -11.15
C GLY A 75 6.25 20.09 -12.25
N VAL A 76 6.69 20.00 -13.51
CA VAL A 76 5.82 19.80 -14.67
C VAL A 76 5.76 18.32 -15.05
N SER A 77 4.56 17.81 -15.31
CA SER A 77 4.34 16.46 -15.82
C SER A 77 4.95 16.27 -17.21
N CYS A 78 5.67 15.18 -17.45
CA CYS A 78 6.34 14.93 -18.74
C CYS A 78 5.63 13.90 -19.63
N GLY A 79 4.49 13.36 -19.19
CA GLY A 79 3.69 12.38 -19.92
C GLY A 79 2.23 12.37 -19.46
N PRO A 80 1.37 11.59 -20.12
CA PRO A 80 -0.02 11.43 -19.72
C PRO A 80 -0.13 10.78 -18.33
N ALA A 81 -1.19 11.11 -17.60
CA ALA A 81 -1.55 10.40 -16.38
C ALA A 81 -2.08 9.00 -16.70
N LYS A 82 -1.91 8.07 -15.76
CA LYS A 82 -2.54 6.75 -15.83
C LYS A 82 -3.35 6.47 -14.57
N THR A 83 -4.61 6.13 -14.76
CA THR A 83 -5.51 5.73 -13.69
C THR A 83 -5.47 4.23 -13.49
N PHE A 84 -5.47 3.79 -12.23
CA PHE A 84 -5.53 2.39 -11.86
C PHE A 84 -6.45 2.22 -10.66
N VAL A 85 -7.26 1.15 -10.65
CA VAL A 85 -8.12 0.83 -9.51
C VAL A 85 -7.47 -0.30 -8.73
N VAL A 86 -7.10 -0.04 -7.49
CA VAL A 86 -6.65 -1.06 -6.55
C VAL A 86 -7.88 -1.66 -5.91
N VAL A 87 -8.05 -2.97 -6.07
CA VAL A 87 -9.17 -3.73 -5.51
C VAL A 87 -8.68 -4.65 -4.40
N LEU A 88 -9.57 -5.11 -3.53
CA LEU A 88 -9.17 -6.12 -2.56
C LEU A 88 -8.76 -7.39 -3.33
N PRO A 89 -7.56 -7.97 -3.10
CA PRO A 89 -7.19 -9.23 -3.71
C PRO A 89 -8.22 -10.30 -3.35
N PRO A 90 -8.56 -11.22 -4.26
CA PRO A 90 -9.61 -12.22 -4.02
C PRO A 90 -9.33 -13.13 -2.82
N ASP A 91 -8.05 -13.27 -2.44
CA ASP A 91 -7.59 -14.08 -1.31
C ASP A 91 -7.40 -13.24 -0.02
N LEU A 92 -7.66 -11.93 -0.07
CA LEU A 92 -7.57 -11.03 1.08
C LEU A 92 -8.95 -10.88 1.74
N GLU A 93 -9.36 -11.87 2.54
CA GLU A 93 -10.62 -11.83 3.28
C GLU A 93 -10.47 -11.19 4.67
N LYS A 94 -11.57 -11.05 5.42
CA LYS A 94 -11.47 -10.69 6.83
C LYS A 94 -10.83 -11.86 7.60
N PRO A 95 -9.93 -11.59 8.56
CA PRO A 95 -9.41 -12.65 9.41
C PRO A 95 -10.55 -13.31 10.18
N ILE A 96 -10.51 -14.62 10.26
CA ILE A 96 -11.46 -15.43 11.00
C ILE A 96 -10.76 -15.88 12.28
N VAL A 97 -11.33 -15.52 13.42
CA VAL A 97 -10.83 -15.94 14.74
C VAL A 97 -11.93 -16.66 15.49
N SER A 98 -11.55 -17.64 16.29
CA SER A 98 -12.42 -18.30 17.26
C SER A 98 -11.87 -18.10 18.65
N THR A 99 -12.68 -17.55 19.54
CA THR A 99 -12.33 -17.38 20.95
C THR A 99 -12.87 -18.54 21.76
N ASN A 100 -12.04 -19.07 22.67
CA ASN A 100 -12.49 -20.07 23.61
C ASN A 100 -13.34 -19.39 24.71
N PRO A 101 -14.39 -20.05 25.21
CA PRO A 101 -15.05 -19.59 26.41
C PRO A 101 -14.05 -19.55 27.57
N VAL A 102 -14.25 -18.61 28.48
CA VAL A 102 -13.43 -18.51 29.70
C VAL A 102 -13.72 -19.73 30.59
N TYR A 103 -12.69 -20.30 31.20
CA TYR A 103 -12.81 -21.43 32.12
C TYR A 103 -11.76 -21.38 33.23
N GLY A 104 -12.00 -22.16 34.29
CA GLY A 104 -11.07 -22.27 35.43
C GLY A 104 -10.99 -20.98 36.25
N GLU A 105 -12.10 -20.23 36.32
CA GLU A 105 -12.18 -18.98 37.08
C GLU A 105 -11.87 -19.23 38.56
N THR A 106 -11.01 -18.39 39.12
CA THR A 106 -10.77 -18.23 40.55
C THR A 106 -10.89 -16.74 40.88
N GLU A 107 -10.75 -16.36 42.16
CA GLU A 107 -10.80 -14.95 42.56
C GLU A 107 -9.77 -14.05 41.85
N VAL A 108 -8.63 -14.61 41.42
CA VAL A 108 -7.50 -13.84 40.85
C VAL A 108 -6.97 -14.38 39.52
N SER A 109 -7.62 -15.39 38.93
CA SER A 109 -7.19 -15.93 37.65
C SER A 109 -8.33 -16.50 36.84
N ALA A 110 -8.21 -16.38 35.52
CA ALA A 110 -9.13 -16.89 34.52
C ALA A 110 -8.31 -17.44 33.34
N ARG A 111 -8.80 -18.48 32.67
CA ARG A 111 -8.15 -19.03 31.48
C ARG A 111 -9.03 -18.78 30.27
N SER A 112 -8.46 -18.19 29.23
CA SER A 112 -9.10 -17.98 27.94
C SER A 112 -8.09 -18.26 26.83
N GLY A 113 -8.51 -18.10 25.58
CA GLY A 113 -7.74 -18.45 24.41
C GLY A 113 -8.43 -18.08 23.12
N GLY A 114 -7.74 -18.36 22.02
CA GLY A 114 -8.35 -18.37 20.71
C GLY A 114 -7.41 -18.90 19.67
N THR A 115 -7.98 -19.22 18.52
CA THR A 115 -7.24 -19.64 17.33
C THR A 115 -7.56 -18.70 16.19
N ILE A 116 -6.53 -18.25 15.49
CA ILE A 116 -6.68 -17.61 14.17
C ILE A 116 -6.97 -18.74 13.18
N ILE A 117 -8.22 -18.82 12.72
CA ILE A 117 -8.67 -19.82 11.73
C ILE A 117 -8.19 -19.42 10.33
N SER A 118 -8.16 -18.12 10.04
CA SER A 118 -7.60 -17.54 8.83
C SER A 118 -7.09 -16.14 9.13
N ASP A 119 -5.93 -15.77 8.57
CA ASP A 119 -5.39 -14.42 8.62
C ASP A 119 -6.03 -13.48 7.59
N GLY A 120 -6.89 -14.02 6.72
CA GLY A 120 -7.52 -13.24 5.67
C GLY A 120 -6.51 -12.75 4.63
N GLY A 121 -5.38 -13.45 4.44
CA GLY A 121 -4.40 -13.16 3.39
C GLY A 121 -3.41 -12.02 3.69
N SER A 122 -3.51 -11.37 4.86
CA SER A 122 -2.51 -10.40 5.33
C SER A 122 -1.61 -11.03 6.38
N VAL A 123 -0.33 -10.65 6.41
CA VAL A 123 0.61 -11.10 7.45
C VAL A 123 0.11 -10.67 8.83
N VAL A 124 -0.09 -11.65 9.71
CA VAL A 124 -0.35 -11.40 11.13
C VAL A 124 0.95 -11.01 11.80
N THR A 125 1.07 -9.76 12.23
CA THR A 125 2.28 -9.26 12.92
C THR A 125 2.24 -9.49 14.42
N GLU A 126 1.04 -9.62 15.00
CA GLU A 126 0.85 -9.87 16.42
C GLU A 126 -0.50 -10.53 16.69
N ALA A 127 -0.55 -11.42 17.67
CA ALA A 127 -1.75 -12.10 18.12
C ALA A 127 -1.67 -12.37 19.62
N GLY A 128 -2.76 -12.13 20.34
CA GLY A 128 -2.79 -12.31 21.78
C GLY A 128 -4.18 -12.19 22.37
N ILE A 129 -4.27 -12.48 23.65
CA ILE A 129 -5.47 -12.27 24.46
C ILE A 129 -5.25 -10.98 25.23
N VAL A 130 -6.21 -10.06 25.17
CA VAL A 130 -6.20 -8.88 26.04
C VAL A 130 -7.33 -9.01 27.06
N TRP A 131 -7.02 -8.81 28.32
CA TRP A 131 -7.97 -8.84 29.42
C TRP A 131 -7.75 -7.62 30.32
N SER A 132 -8.79 -7.19 31.04
CA SER A 132 -8.69 -6.08 31.97
C SER A 132 -9.79 -6.15 33.03
N THR A 133 -9.50 -5.57 34.20
CA THR A 133 -10.46 -5.32 35.28
C THR A 133 -11.03 -3.89 35.26
N SER A 134 -10.57 -3.05 34.32
CA SER A 134 -11.01 -1.65 34.13
C SER A 134 -11.18 -1.28 32.64
N ASN A 135 -12.09 -0.36 32.32
CA ASN A 135 -12.36 0.05 30.94
C ASN A 135 -11.34 1.10 30.46
N GLY A 136 -10.26 0.71 29.78
CA GLY A 136 -9.28 1.64 29.19
C GLY A 136 -8.36 0.98 28.16
N ASP A 137 -7.87 1.77 27.19
CA ASP A 137 -7.17 1.36 25.96
C ASP A 137 -6.28 0.12 26.07
N PHE A 138 -6.64 -0.91 25.29
CA PHE A 138 -6.07 -2.25 25.35
C PHE A 138 -4.95 -2.44 24.32
N LYS A 139 -3.77 -2.84 24.79
CA LYS A 139 -2.65 -3.26 23.93
C LYS A 139 -2.18 -4.65 24.29
N ILE A 140 -1.72 -5.35 23.27
CA ILE A 140 -1.01 -6.63 23.36
C ILE A 140 0.43 -6.33 23.80
N GLY A 141 0.90 -7.00 24.86
CA GLY A 141 2.30 -6.95 25.29
C GLY A 141 2.71 -5.90 26.33
N GLU A 142 1.79 -5.27 27.07
CA GLU A 142 2.16 -4.49 28.27
C GLU A 142 1.84 -5.26 29.55
N ASP A 143 2.82 -5.32 30.44
CA ASP A 143 2.73 -5.93 31.77
C ASP A 143 1.69 -5.14 32.58
N GLY A 144 0.60 -5.80 32.97
CA GLY A 144 -0.44 -5.22 33.83
C GLY A 144 0.03 -4.90 35.24
#